data_AF-A0AAQ6A943-F1
#
_entry.id   AF-A0AAQ6A943-F1
#
_cell.length_a   1.000
_cell.length_b   1.000
_cell.length_c   1.000
_cell.angle_alpha   90.00
_cell.angle_beta   90.00
_cell.angle_gamma   90.00
#
_symmetry.space_group_name_H-M   'P 1'
#
loop_
_entity.id
_entity.type
_entity.pdbx_description
1 polymer ?
#
loop_
_entity_poly.entity_id
_entity_poly.type
_entity_poly.pdbx_seq_one_letter_code
_entity_poly.pdbx_strand_id
1 'polypeptide(L)'
;MAAMFTCCLGCCGEGGTGHIPLKEMPTVQLDTHHMGTDVVIVKSGRRICGTGGCLANAPLHQNKSYFEFKIQSTGVWGVGVATQKVNLNQVPLGRDTNSLVLRHDGSVYHNNEEKNRLPANSLPQEGDIVGQTVWFVASPGFLLTSKLAGVDIN
;
A
#
# COMPACT_ATOMS: atom_id res chain seq x y z
N MET A 1 -62.39 -25.79 -33.98
CA MET A 1 -61.04 -25.20 -33.81
C MET A 1 -60.18 -26.25 -33.14
N ALA A 2 -59.07 -26.60 -33.78
CA ALA A 2 -58.34 -27.83 -33.56
C ALA A 2 -57.48 -27.83 -32.30
N ALA A 3 -57.33 -29.03 -31.73
CA ALA A 3 -56.41 -29.36 -30.66
C ALA A 3 -54.95 -29.22 -31.12
N MET A 4 -54.12 -28.64 -30.25
CA MET A 4 -52.66 -28.75 -30.35
C MET A 4 -52.20 -29.80 -29.34
N PHE A 5 -51.52 -30.79 -29.88
CA PHE A 5 -51.00 -32.00 -29.28
C PHE A 5 -49.50 -31.80 -28.94
N THR A 6 -48.97 -32.64 -28.02
CA THR A 6 -47.55 -33.11 -27.99
C THR A 6 -46.53 -32.18 -27.30
N CYS A 7 -45.62 -32.60 -26.41
CA CYS A 7 -45.21 -33.90 -25.88
C CYS A 7 -44.48 -33.69 -24.54
N CYS A 8 -44.65 -34.60 -23.59
CA CYS A 8 -43.68 -34.83 -22.52
C CYS A 8 -42.52 -35.66 -23.07
N LEU A 9 -41.31 -35.12 -23.18
CA LEU A 9 -40.06 -35.88 -23.20
C LEU A 9 -38.88 -34.93 -22.96
N GLY A 10 -38.05 -35.31 -21.98
CA GLY A 10 -37.10 -34.43 -21.31
C GLY A 10 -35.83 -34.10 -22.09
N CYS A 11 -35.11 -33.12 -21.55
CA CYS A 11 -33.65 -33.06 -21.52
C CYS A 11 -33.22 -31.97 -20.54
N CYS A 12 -32.52 -32.40 -19.49
CA CYS A 12 -31.40 -31.78 -18.81
C CYS A 12 -31.14 -30.28 -19.05
N GLY A 13 -31.15 -29.50 -17.97
CA GLY A 13 -30.58 -28.17 -17.99
C GLY A 13 -30.89 -27.39 -16.73
N GLU A 14 -30.51 -27.93 -15.56
CA GLU A 14 -30.40 -27.13 -14.35
C GLU A 14 -29.25 -26.13 -14.61
N GLY A 15 -29.61 -25.01 -15.24
CA GLY A 15 -28.73 -23.90 -15.51
C GLY A 15 -28.37 -23.26 -14.19
N GLY A 16 -27.42 -23.88 -13.47
CA GLY A 16 -26.75 -23.30 -12.34
C GLY A 16 -26.29 -21.91 -12.77
N THR A 17 -26.86 -20.89 -12.13
CA THR A 17 -26.37 -19.53 -12.17
C THR A 17 -24.98 -19.56 -11.54
N GLY A 18 -23.99 -19.92 -12.35
CA GLY A 18 -22.58 -19.95 -12.00
C GLY A 18 -22.10 -18.52 -11.84
N HIS A 19 -22.53 -17.87 -10.76
CA HIS A 19 -21.89 -16.67 -10.28
C HIS A 19 -20.51 -17.14 -9.82
N ILE A 20 -19.50 -16.89 -10.65
CA ILE A 20 -18.10 -17.05 -10.25
C ILE A 20 -17.98 -16.20 -8.97
N PRO A 21 -17.70 -16.79 -7.79
CA PRO A 21 -17.45 -15.97 -6.62
C PRO A 21 -16.19 -15.18 -6.96
N LEU A 22 -16.34 -13.87 -7.15
CA LEU A 22 -15.20 -12.97 -7.24
C LEU A 22 -14.42 -13.21 -5.95
N LYS A 23 -13.24 -13.82 -6.07
CA LYS A 23 -12.35 -14.06 -4.94
C LYS A 23 -12.16 -12.73 -4.25
N GLU A 24 -12.77 -12.58 -3.08
CA GLU A 24 -12.69 -11.36 -2.30
C GLU A 24 -11.19 -11.07 -2.10
N MET A 25 -10.72 -9.97 -2.68
CA MET A 25 -9.32 -9.62 -2.57
C MET A 25 -9.08 -9.25 -1.11
N PRO A 26 -8.08 -9.86 -0.45
CA PRO A 26 -7.82 -9.56 0.94
C PRO A 26 -7.54 -8.08 1.10
N THR A 27 -8.16 -7.47 2.11
CA THR A 27 -7.96 -6.05 2.40
C THR A 27 -6.49 -5.79 2.74
N VAL A 28 -5.90 -4.78 2.10
CA VAL A 28 -4.52 -4.38 2.37
C VAL A 28 -4.48 -3.61 3.69
N GLN A 29 -3.66 -4.07 4.62
CA GLN A 29 -3.55 -3.54 5.98
C GLN A 29 -2.10 -3.63 6.46
N LEU A 30 -1.78 -2.94 7.56
CA LEU A 30 -0.52 -3.10 8.27
C LEU A 30 -0.41 -4.54 8.83
N ASP A 31 0.70 -5.20 8.56
CA ASP A 31 0.92 -6.60 8.93
C ASP A 31 1.60 -6.73 10.31
N THR A 32 0.86 -7.28 11.27
CA THR A 32 1.36 -7.52 12.64
C THR A 32 2.46 -8.58 12.71
N HIS A 33 2.67 -9.38 11.67
CA HIS A 33 3.79 -10.34 11.60
C HIS A 33 5.08 -9.70 11.10
N HIS A 34 4.97 -8.54 10.44
CA HIS A 34 6.09 -7.81 9.86
C HIS A 34 6.11 -6.37 10.39
N MET A 35 6.28 -6.24 11.71
CA MET A 35 6.38 -4.96 12.42
C MET A 35 7.58 -4.94 13.38
N GLY A 36 8.06 -3.75 13.73
CA GLY A 36 9.11 -3.56 14.74
C GLY A 36 8.65 -3.95 16.15
N THR A 37 9.61 -4.19 17.04
CA THR A 37 9.38 -4.68 18.41
C THR A 37 8.55 -3.72 19.25
N ASP A 38 8.79 -2.41 19.11
CA ASP A 38 8.08 -1.36 19.87
C ASP A 38 6.97 -0.68 19.04
N VAL A 39 6.48 -1.35 18.00
CA VAL A 39 5.40 -0.88 17.14
C VAL A 39 4.05 -1.37 17.66
N VAL A 40 3.06 -0.47 17.65
CA VAL A 40 1.68 -0.76 18.05
C VAL A 40 0.75 -0.50 16.88
N ILE A 41 0.00 -1.52 16.48
CA ILE A 41 -1.00 -1.42 15.41
C ILE A 41 -2.40 -1.49 16.02
N VAL A 42 -3.24 -0.51 15.69
CA VAL A 42 -4.62 -0.39 16.17
C VAL A 42 -5.59 -0.09 15.02
N LYS A 43 -6.89 0.04 15.33
CA LYS A 43 -7.95 0.31 14.34
C LYS A 43 -7.98 -0.71 13.19
N SER A 44 -7.87 -1.99 13.52
CA SER A 44 -7.90 -3.11 12.56
C SER A 44 -6.88 -2.91 11.44
N GLY A 45 -5.59 -2.78 11.80
CA GLY A 45 -4.51 -2.70 10.81
C GLY A 45 -4.40 -1.37 10.06
N ARG A 46 -5.10 -0.31 10.51
CA ARG A 46 -5.13 1.01 9.82
C ARG A 46 -4.42 2.15 10.53
N ARG A 47 -3.92 1.92 11.75
CA ARG A 47 -3.17 2.92 12.50
C ARG A 47 -1.93 2.28 13.13
N ILE A 48 -0.79 2.91 12.90
CA ILE A 48 0.50 2.58 13.50
C ILE A 48 0.89 3.67 14.50
N CYS A 49 1.45 3.27 15.64
CA CYS A 49 2.03 4.13 16.67
C CYS A 49 3.26 3.42 17.28
N GLY A 50 4.03 4.10 18.14
CA GLY A 50 5.21 3.52 18.78
C GLY A 50 6.51 3.82 18.04
N THR A 51 7.53 2.98 18.23
CA THR A 51 8.87 3.17 17.66
C THR A 51 9.23 2.01 16.73
N GLY A 52 9.42 2.30 15.45
CA GLY A 52 9.78 1.31 14.43
C GLY A 52 8.98 1.48 13.14
N GLY A 53 9.04 0.46 12.28
CA GLY A 53 8.29 0.38 11.03
C GLY A 53 7.37 -0.84 10.95
N CYS A 54 6.49 -0.86 9.96
CA CYS A 54 5.63 -1.99 9.64
C CYS A 54 5.50 -2.11 8.13
N LEU A 55 5.45 -3.34 7.61
CA LEU A 55 5.10 -3.62 6.22
C LEU A 55 3.58 -3.82 6.08
N ALA A 56 3.07 -3.67 4.86
CA ALA A 56 1.72 -4.10 4.53
C ALA A 56 1.68 -5.62 4.31
N ASN A 57 0.51 -6.22 4.51
CA ASN A 57 0.27 -7.65 4.30
C ASN A 57 0.27 -8.09 2.83
N ALA A 58 0.36 -7.16 1.89
CA ALA A 58 0.36 -7.42 0.46
C ALA A 58 1.56 -6.74 -0.22
N PRO A 59 2.36 -7.48 -1.02
CA PRO A 59 3.44 -6.91 -1.80
C PRO A 59 2.90 -6.11 -3.00
N LEU A 60 3.69 -5.17 -3.48
CA LEU A 60 3.38 -4.43 -4.70
C LEU A 60 3.68 -5.30 -5.93
N HIS A 61 2.68 -6.02 -6.43
CA HIS A 61 2.80 -6.90 -7.61
C HIS A 61 2.32 -6.24 -8.92
N GLN A 62 1.76 -5.03 -8.86
CA GLN A 62 1.23 -4.33 -10.02
C GLN A 62 2.24 -3.30 -10.56
N ASN A 63 2.22 -3.04 -11.87
CA ASN A 63 3.07 -2.03 -12.52
C ASN A 63 2.95 -0.63 -11.89
N LYS A 64 1.78 -0.38 -11.29
CA LYS A 64 1.33 0.92 -10.81
C LYS A 64 0.57 0.67 -9.50
N SER A 65 0.96 1.31 -8.41
CA SER A 65 0.31 1.15 -7.11
C SER A 65 0.21 2.50 -6.41
N TYR A 66 -0.90 2.71 -5.72
CA TYR A 66 -1.18 3.94 -5.00
C TYR A 66 -1.65 3.60 -3.59
N PHE A 67 -1.15 4.35 -2.60
CA PHE A 67 -1.60 4.26 -1.23
C PHE A 67 -1.48 5.62 -0.56
N GLU A 68 -2.29 5.83 0.47
CA GLU A 68 -2.36 7.06 1.24
C GLU A 68 -2.09 6.78 2.70
N PHE A 69 -1.55 7.77 3.39
CA PHE A 69 -1.53 7.79 4.84
C PHE A 69 -1.92 9.16 5.34
N LYS A 70 -2.64 9.18 6.46
CA LYS A 70 -3.02 10.40 7.17
C LYS A 70 -2.11 10.59 8.37
N ILE A 71 -1.50 11.76 8.49
CA ILE A 71 -0.67 12.12 9.65
C ILE A 71 -1.61 12.46 10.81
N GLN A 72 -1.79 11.51 11.73
CA GLN A 72 -2.67 11.70 12.88
C GLN A 72 -2.04 12.51 14.01
N SER A 73 -0.72 12.44 14.13
CA SER A 73 0.08 13.23 15.07
C SER A 73 1.47 13.40 14.48
N THR A 74 2.01 14.61 14.54
CA THR A 74 3.36 14.88 14.05
C THR A 74 4.44 14.25 14.96
N GLY A 75 5.67 14.17 14.47
CA GLY A 75 6.80 13.53 15.14
C GLY A 75 7.80 12.99 14.13
N VAL A 76 8.58 11.98 14.53
CA VAL A 76 9.48 11.28 13.60
C VAL A 76 8.70 10.17 12.92
N TRP A 77 8.39 10.36 11.64
CA TRP A 77 7.76 9.34 10.82
C TRP A 77 8.43 9.26 9.44
N GLY A 78 8.12 8.18 8.74
CA GLY A 78 8.48 7.99 7.35
C GLY A 78 7.56 6.98 6.68
N VAL A 79 7.42 7.10 5.38
CA VAL A 79 6.55 6.27 4.55
C VAL A 79 7.23 5.96 3.23
N GLY A 80 7.01 4.75 2.71
CA GLY A 80 7.62 4.40 1.45
C GLY A 80 7.46 2.93 1.13
N VAL A 81 8.45 2.43 0.40
CA VAL A 81 8.53 1.02 0.03
C VAL A 81 9.76 0.40 0.65
N ALA A 82 9.63 -0.88 0.98
CA ALA A 82 10.74 -1.65 1.49
C ALA A 82 10.63 -3.11 1.06
N THR A 83 11.76 -3.81 1.05
CA THR A 83 11.79 -5.27 0.91
C THR A 83 11.55 -5.93 2.27
N GLN A 84 11.20 -7.22 2.26
CA GLN A 84 11.03 -7.98 3.51
C GLN A 84 12.33 -8.11 4.33
N LYS A 85 13.48 -7.73 3.79
CA LYS A 85 14.78 -7.76 4.48
C LYS A 85 15.08 -6.49 5.28
N VAL A 86 14.21 -5.49 5.24
CA VAL A 86 14.41 -4.21 5.95
C VAL A 86 14.44 -4.43 7.47
N ASN A 87 15.32 -3.70 8.15
CA ASN A 87 15.32 -3.68 9.61
C ASN A 87 14.23 -2.72 10.13
N LEU A 88 13.09 -3.26 10.56
CA LEU A 88 11.95 -2.48 11.05
C LEU A 88 12.16 -1.85 12.44
N ASN A 89 13.22 -2.22 13.16
CA ASN A 89 13.60 -1.58 14.43
C ASN A 89 14.52 -0.38 14.22
N GLN A 90 15.02 -0.16 13.00
CA GLN A 90 15.87 0.97 12.68
C GLN A 90 15.03 2.20 12.32
N VAL A 91 15.18 3.27 13.11
CA VAL A 91 14.54 4.57 12.84
C VAL A 91 15.63 5.63 12.70
N PRO A 92 15.59 6.51 11.67
CA PRO A 92 14.68 6.48 10.53
C PRO A 92 15.06 5.40 9.49
N LEU A 93 14.07 4.92 8.74
CA LEU A 93 14.27 4.06 7.57
C LEU A 93 14.95 4.80 6.41
N GLY A 94 15.32 4.09 5.35
CA GLY A 94 16.05 4.63 4.19
C GLY A 94 17.56 4.74 4.39
N ARG A 95 18.09 4.11 5.46
CA ARG A 95 19.53 4.04 5.75
C ARG A 95 20.21 2.81 5.11
N ASP A 96 19.43 1.88 4.58
CA ASP A 96 19.89 0.67 3.91
C ASP A 96 19.39 0.62 2.46
N THR A 97 19.85 -0.38 1.72
CA THR A 97 19.39 -0.65 0.34
C THR A 97 18.01 -1.31 0.28
N ASN A 98 17.42 -1.63 1.43
CA ASN A 98 16.15 -2.37 1.50
C ASN A 98 14.94 -1.45 1.63
N SER A 99 15.15 -0.14 1.80
CA SER A 99 14.08 0.83 2.00
C SER A 99 14.30 2.10 1.18
N LEU A 100 13.20 2.65 0.67
CA LEU A 100 13.11 3.97 0.04
C LEU A 100 11.94 4.68 0.72
N VAL A 101 12.22 5.75 1.48
CA VAL A 101 11.22 6.39 2.32
C VAL A 101 11.24 7.91 2.18
N LEU A 102 10.05 8.52 2.11
CA LEU A 102 9.83 9.92 2.43
C LEU A 102 9.77 10.06 3.95
N ARG A 103 10.56 10.97 4.51
CA ARG A 103 10.61 11.28 5.94
C ARG A 103 9.79 12.53 6.26
N HIS A 104 9.52 12.72 7.54
CA HIS A 104 8.79 13.88 8.08
C HIS A 104 9.36 15.25 7.69
N ASP A 105 10.66 15.38 7.41
CA ASP A 105 11.29 16.63 6.95
C ASP A 105 11.16 16.86 5.43
N GLY A 106 10.34 16.06 4.75
CA GLY A 106 10.13 16.13 3.30
C GLY A 106 11.24 15.50 2.46
N SER A 107 12.27 14.93 3.09
CA SER A 107 13.38 14.29 2.37
C SER A 107 13.07 12.85 2.00
N VAL A 108 13.53 12.41 0.83
CA VAL A 108 13.40 11.02 0.35
C VAL A 108 14.77 10.36 0.42
N TYR A 109 14.89 9.28 1.20
CA TYR A 109 16.14 8.59 1.47
C TYR A 109 16.12 7.14 0.98
N HIS A 110 17.25 6.71 0.41
CA HIS A 110 17.56 5.31 0.09
C HIS A 110 19.06 5.07 0.22
N ASN A 111 19.46 3.96 0.84
CA ASN A 111 20.87 3.64 1.08
C ASN A 111 21.65 4.76 1.78
N ASN A 112 21.00 5.44 2.74
CA ASN A 112 21.53 6.57 3.48
C ASN A 112 21.90 7.81 2.61
N GLU A 113 21.40 7.85 1.38
CA GLU A 113 21.55 8.99 0.47
C GLU A 113 20.20 9.68 0.25
N GLU A 114 20.20 11.01 0.27
CA GLU A 114 19.04 11.80 -0.12
C GLU A 114 18.87 11.73 -1.64
N LYS A 115 17.75 11.16 -2.09
CA LYS A 115 17.40 11.03 -3.51
C LYS A 115 16.58 12.21 -4.00
N ASN A 116 15.78 12.80 -3.12
CA ASN A 116 14.92 13.94 -3.44
C ASN A 116 14.48 14.67 -2.16
N ARG A 117 13.90 15.86 -2.29
CA ARG A 117 13.33 16.63 -1.19
C ARG A 117 12.12 17.43 -1.67
N LEU A 118 11.04 17.39 -0.90
CA LEU A 118 9.88 18.24 -1.09
C LEU A 118 10.27 19.71 -0.87
N PRO A 119 9.70 20.66 -1.63
CA PRO A 119 9.95 22.08 -1.40
C PRO A 119 9.49 22.49 0.00
N ALA A 120 10.18 23.46 0.60
CA ALA A 120 9.98 23.83 2.01
C ALA A 120 8.56 24.32 2.33
N ASN A 121 7.81 24.80 1.33
CA ASN A 121 6.43 25.24 1.46
C ASN A 121 5.39 24.11 1.38
N SER A 122 5.81 22.87 1.12
CA SER A 122 4.93 21.70 1.00
C SER A 122 5.34 20.58 1.96
N LEU A 123 5.88 20.94 3.12
CA LEU A 123 6.21 19.97 4.16
C LEU A 123 4.92 19.40 4.76
N PRO A 124 4.76 18.07 4.85
CA PRO A 124 3.54 17.48 5.39
C PRO A 124 3.36 17.80 6.87
N GLN A 125 2.16 18.20 7.26
CA GLN A 125 1.77 18.57 8.61
C GLN A 125 0.78 17.58 9.23
N GLU A 126 0.55 17.73 10.52
CA GLU A 126 -0.50 16.97 11.21
C GLU A 126 -1.88 17.30 10.62
N GLY A 127 -2.65 16.27 10.33
CA GLY A 127 -3.95 16.38 9.64
C GLY A 127 -3.87 16.01 8.16
N ASP A 128 -2.72 16.23 7.52
CA ASP A 128 -2.53 16.03 6.09
C ASP A 128 -2.70 14.56 5.68
N ILE A 129 -3.20 14.37 4.47
CA ILE A 129 -3.23 13.08 3.76
C ILE A 129 -2.16 13.16 2.68
N VAL A 130 -1.21 12.23 2.73
CA VAL A 130 -0.13 12.17 1.75
C VAL A 130 -0.32 10.90 0.91
N GLY A 131 -0.54 11.12 -0.39
CA GLY A 131 -0.61 10.06 -1.38
C GLY A 131 0.77 9.72 -1.94
N GLN A 132 1.05 8.42 -2.07
CA GLN A 132 2.26 7.95 -2.74
C GLN A 132 1.89 7.01 -3.89
N THR A 133 2.34 7.41 -5.09
CA THR A 133 2.23 6.57 -6.29
C THR A 133 3.58 5.96 -6.60
N VAL A 134 3.59 4.63 -6.67
CA VAL A 134 4.74 3.81 -6.99
C VAL A 134 4.53 3.20 -8.37
N TRP A 135 5.53 3.35 -9.25
CA TRP A 135 5.55 2.72 -10.55
C TRP A 135 6.78 1.83 -10.66
N PHE A 136 6.61 0.59 -11.12
CA PHE A 136 7.72 -0.29 -11.45
C PHE A 136 8.13 -0.02 -12.90
N VAL A 137 9.33 0.50 -13.09
CA VAL A 137 9.98 0.53 -14.40
C VAL A 137 10.93 -0.66 -14.46
N ALA A 138 10.70 -1.58 -15.40
CA ALA A 138 11.49 -2.79 -15.60
C ALA A 138 12.87 -2.49 -16.24
N SER A 139 13.63 -1.58 -15.63
CA SER A 139 15.02 -1.30 -16.01
C SER A 139 15.97 -1.92 -14.99
N PRO A 140 17.12 -2.49 -15.42
CA PRO A 140 18.10 -3.09 -14.52
C PRO A 140 18.81 -1.96 -13.75
N GLY A 141 18.24 -1.57 -12.62
CA GLY A 141 18.74 -0.45 -11.82
C GLY A 141 17.62 0.42 -11.28
N PHE A 142 16.84 -0.16 -10.36
CA PHE A 142 16.05 0.51 -9.31
C PHE A 142 15.80 2.02 -9.50
N LEU A 143 14.78 2.38 -10.27
CA LEU A 143 14.15 3.69 -10.19
C LEU A 143 12.67 3.48 -9.84
N LEU A 144 12.44 3.22 -8.56
CA LEU A 144 11.17 3.53 -7.91
C LEU A 144 11.03 5.05 -7.93
N THR A 145 10.45 5.58 -9.01
CA THR A 145 10.00 6.97 -9.00
C THR A 145 8.72 7.02 -8.19
N SER A 146 8.86 7.24 -6.88
CA SER A 146 7.76 7.74 -6.08
C SER A 146 7.55 9.19 -6.52
N LYS A 147 6.72 9.40 -7.55
CA LYS A 147 6.16 10.74 -7.73
C LYS A 147 5.19 10.91 -6.58
N LEU A 148 5.59 11.70 -5.59
CA LEU A 148 4.66 12.26 -4.60
C LEU A 148 3.70 13.13 -5.42
N ALA A 149 2.67 12.47 -5.93
CA ALA A 149 1.71 13.04 -6.85
C ALA A 149 0.75 13.85 -6.00
N GLY A 150 1.09 15.13 -5.80
CA GLY A 150 0.26 16.06 -5.04
C GLY A 150 0.23 15.71 -3.56
N VAL A 151 0.86 16.55 -2.74
CA VAL A 151 0.32 16.72 -1.40
C VAL A 151 -0.98 17.49 -1.62
N ASP A 152 -2.10 16.77 -1.82
CA ASP A 152 -3.43 17.38 -1.71
C ASP A 152 -3.66 17.59 -0.21
N ILE A 153 -3.11 18.69 0.30
CA ILE A 153 -3.41 19.22 1.62
C ILE A 153 -4.87 19.66 1.57
N ASN A 154 -5.74 18.98 2.30
CA ASN A 154 -7.15 19.36 2.46
C ASN A 154 -7.37 19.78 3.91
#